data_AF-A0AAW9BQI1-F1
#
_entry.id   AF-A0AAW9BQI1-F1
#
_cell.length_a   1.000
_cell.length_b   1.000
_cell.length_c   1.000
_cell.angle_alpha   90.00
_cell.angle_beta   90.00
_cell.angle_gamma   90.00
#
_symmetry.space_group_name_H-M   'P 1'
#
loop_
_entity.id
_entity.type
_entity.pdbx_description
1 polymer ?
#
loop_
_entity_poly.entity_id
_entity_poly.type
_entity_poly.pdbx_seq_one_letter_code
_entity_poly.pdbx_strand_id
1 'polypeptide(L)'
;MKANMRANVQAFGGHLTAMVLPNIGAFIAWGFITALFIPTGWMPNEAFGELVGPMITYLLPLLIGYTGGQIVGEKRGAVAGAIGTMGVIVGADIPMFVGAMIMGPLSAWIVVQVDKRIQHRIPSGFEMVVNNFSLGIVGMLLCLFAYEIVGPSVTAANLFVKSGIE
;
A
#
# COMPACT_ATOMS: atom_id res chain seq x y z
N MET A 1 20.83 -16.26 21.21
CA MET A 1 20.23 -14.93 20.95
C MET A 1 20.45 -14.42 19.51
N LYS A 2 21.65 -14.52 18.90
CA LYS A 2 21.92 -14.04 17.52
C LYS A 2 21.19 -14.82 16.39
N ALA A 3 20.97 -16.13 16.54
CA ALA A 3 20.30 -16.95 15.52
C ALA A 3 18.83 -16.55 15.28
N ASN A 4 18.09 -16.24 16.35
CA ASN A 4 16.68 -15.83 16.27
C ASN A 4 16.49 -14.45 15.63
N MET A 5 17.42 -13.52 15.86
CA MET A 5 17.33 -12.19 15.27
C MET A 5 17.54 -12.23 13.75
N ARG A 6 18.50 -13.04 13.26
CA ARG A 6 18.71 -13.25 11.82
C ARG A 6 17.50 -13.90 11.15
N ALA A 7 16.90 -14.91 11.80
CA ALA A 7 15.70 -15.57 11.29
C ALA A 7 14.50 -14.63 11.20
N ASN A 8 14.28 -13.77 12.20
CA ASN A 8 13.20 -12.79 12.20
C ASN A 8 13.37 -11.72 11.12
N VAL A 9 14.60 -11.22 10.92
CA VAL A 9 14.90 -10.27 9.83
C VAL A 9 14.66 -10.91 8.47
N GLN A 10 15.07 -12.17 8.29
CA GLN A 10 14.86 -12.90 7.06
C GLN A 10 13.37 -13.17 6.79
N ALA A 11 12.60 -13.51 7.84
CA ALA A 11 11.15 -13.69 7.74
C ALA A 11 10.41 -12.38 7.42
N PHE A 12 10.86 -11.27 7.99
CA PHE A 12 10.32 -9.94 7.66
C PHE A 12 10.63 -9.54 6.21
N GLY A 13 11.88 -9.70 5.77
CA GLY A 13 12.26 -9.45 4.37
C GLY A 13 11.54 -10.36 3.36
N GLY A 14 11.28 -11.61 3.74
CA GLY A 14 10.45 -12.54 2.97
C GLY A 14 9.02 -12.05 2.77
N HIS A 15 8.39 -11.51 3.83
CA HIS A 15 7.06 -10.91 3.73
C HIS A 15 7.01 -9.70 2.81
N LEU A 16 8.00 -8.79 2.90
CA LEU A 16 8.06 -7.63 2.02
C LEU A 16 8.21 -8.03 0.56
N THR A 17 9.09 -9.00 0.28
CA THR A 17 9.28 -9.57 -1.06
C THR A 17 7.98 -10.16 -1.63
N ALA A 18 7.20 -10.86 -0.79
CA ALA A 18 5.94 -11.47 -1.20
C ALA A 18 4.88 -10.45 -1.63
N MET A 19 4.98 -9.19 -1.21
CA MET A 19 4.08 -8.11 -1.65
C MET A 19 4.48 -7.53 -3.00
N VAL A 20 5.77 -7.56 -3.34
CA VAL A 20 6.29 -6.93 -4.56
C VAL A 20 6.32 -7.92 -5.73
N LEU A 21 6.72 -9.17 -5.48
CA LEU A 21 6.97 -10.16 -6.53
C LEU A 21 5.77 -10.40 -7.45
N PRO A 22 4.52 -10.55 -6.95
CA PRO A 22 3.36 -10.74 -7.81
C PRO A 22 3.07 -9.55 -8.74
N ASN A 23 3.61 -8.37 -8.41
CA ASN A 23 3.36 -7.12 -9.11
C ASN A 23 4.48 -6.74 -10.09
N ILE A 24 5.51 -7.59 -10.27
CA ILE A 24 6.66 -7.31 -11.16
C ILE A 24 6.22 -6.93 -12.58
N GLY A 25 5.15 -7.53 -13.10
CA GLY A 25 4.63 -7.16 -14.42
C GLY A 25 4.29 -5.67 -14.56
N ALA A 26 3.74 -5.05 -13.50
CA ALA A 26 3.42 -3.63 -13.50
C ALA A 26 4.69 -2.76 -13.46
N PHE A 27 5.72 -3.18 -12.72
CA PHE A 27 7.03 -2.52 -12.71
C PHE A 27 7.72 -2.59 -14.07
N ILE A 28 7.64 -3.73 -14.74
CA ILE A 28 8.19 -3.92 -16.08
C ILE A 28 7.47 -3.02 -17.09
N ALA A 29 6.13 -2.98 -17.04
CA ALA A 29 5.35 -2.10 -17.91
C ALA A 29 5.70 -0.62 -17.71
N TRP A 30 5.76 -0.16 -16.45
CA TRP A 30 6.22 1.18 -16.11
C TRP A 30 7.64 1.46 -16.62
N GLY A 31 8.56 0.50 -16.47
CA GLY A 31 9.93 0.60 -16.94
C GLY A 31 10.03 0.75 -18.45
N PHE A 32 9.24 -0.01 -19.22
CA PHE A 32 9.18 0.14 -20.68
C PHE A 32 8.60 1.47 -21.12
N ILE A 33 7.50 1.93 -20.49
CA ILE A 33 6.92 3.24 -20.79
C ILE A 33 7.95 4.35 -20.51
N THR A 34 8.67 4.24 -19.40
CA THR A 34 9.73 5.18 -19.02
C THR A 34 10.87 5.16 -20.03
N ALA A 35 11.38 3.98 -20.41
CA ALA A 35 12.49 3.85 -21.34
C ALA A 35 12.15 4.33 -22.76
N LEU A 36 10.89 4.19 -23.18
CA LEU A 36 10.45 4.56 -24.52
C LEU A 36 10.09 6.05 -24.61
N PHE A 37 9.22 6.56 -23.73
CA PHE A 37 8.42 7.75 -24.03
C PHE A 37 8.80 9.02 -23.30
N ILE A 38 9.64 8.95 -22.26
CA ILE A 38 10.15 10.18 -21.60
C ILE A 38 11.04 10.98 -22.55
N PRO A 39 11.37 12.26 -22.25
CA PRO A 39 12.19 13.08 -23.13
C PRO A 39 13.56 12.49 -23.50
N THR A 40 14.15 11.69 -22.60
CA THR A 40 15.43 10.99 -22.79
C THR A 40 15.27 9.53 -23.26
N GLY A 41 14.04 9.12 -23.61
CA GLY A 41 13.72 7.76 -24.03
C GLY A 41 14.05 7.48 -25.49
N TRP A 42 13.87 6.23 -25.92
CA TRP A 42 14.16 5.81 -27.30
C TRP A 42 13.18 6.34 -28.35
N MET A 43 11.93 6.61 -27.95
CA MET A 43 10.87 7.14 -28.80
C MET A 43 10.03 8.17 -28.02
N PRO A 44 10.59 9.36 -27.73
CA PRO A 44 9.95 10.34 -26.86
C PRO A 44 8.56 10.73 -27.35
N ASN A 45 7.59 10.74 -26.43
CA ASN A 45 6.22 11.17 -26.67
C ASN A 45 5.65 11.76 -25.39
N GLU A 46 5.34 13.05 -25.40
CA GLU A 46 4.88 13.78 -24.22
C GLU A 46 3.60 13.16 -23.61
N ALA A 47 2.60 12.89 -24.46
CA ALA A 47 1.32 12.32 -24.01
C ALA A 47 1.48 10.92 -23.38
N PHE A 48 2.38 10.07 -23.90
CA PHE A 48 2.66 8.76 -23.28
C PHE A 48 3.59 8.86 -22.07
N GLY A 49 4.51 9.83 -22.07
CA GLY A 49 5.39 10.11 -20.94
C GLY A 49 4.63 10.53 -19.68
N GLU A 50 3.48 11.20 -19.83
CA GLU A 50 2.59 11.58 -18.71
C GLU A 50 2.14 10.39 -17.86
N LEU A 51 2.12 9.16 -18.40
CA LEU A 51 1.75 7.95 -17.66
C LEU A 51 2.75 7.57 -16.57
N VAL A 52 4.04 7.94 -16.74
CA VAL A 52 5.13 7.51 -15.84
C VAL A 52 4.88 7.96 -14.40
N GLY A 53 4.46 9.21 -14.22
CA GLY A 53 4.22 9.82 -12.91
C GLY A 53 3.10 9.12 -12.13
N PRO A 54 1.87 9.04 -12.66
CA PRO A 54 0.77 8.36 -11.99
C PRO A 54 1.05 6.87 -11.73
N MET A 55 1.80 6.19 -12.61
CA MET A 55 2.16 4.79 -12.39
C MET A 55 3.07 4.61 -11.16
N ILE A 56 4.14 5.41 -11.04
CA ILE A 56 5.06 5.27 -9.89
C ILE A 56 4.43 5.78 -8.59
N THR A 57 3.61 6.84 -8.64
CA THR A 57 3.03 7.45 -7.44
C THR A 57 1.79 6.71 -6.94
N TYR A 58 0.93 6.23 -7.84
CA TYR A 58 -0.33 5.58 -7.47
C TYR A 58 -0.33 4.08 -7.73
N LEU A 59 -0.15 3.67 -8.98
CA LEU A 59 -0.38 2.28 -9.39
C LEU A 59 0.52 1.30 -8.64
N LEU A 60 1.84 1.52 -8.67
CA LEU A 60 2.79 0.56 -8.09
C LEU A 60 2.65 0.44 -6.56
N PRO A 61 2.54 1.54 -5.79
CA PRO A 61 2.29 1.43 -4.35
C PRO A 61 0.92 0.82 -4.03
N LEU A 62 -0.15 1.17 -4.76
CA LEU A 62 -1.48 0.58 -4.56
C LEU A 62 -1.48 -0.94 -4.75
N LEU A 63 -0.80 -1.44 -5.79
CA LEU A 63 -0.69 -2.87 -6.03
C LEU A 63 0.03 -3.59 -4.88
N ILE A 64 1.09 -3.00 -4.33
CA ILE A 64 1.78 -3.56 -3.16
C ILE A 64 0.87 -3.56 -1.95
N GLY A 65 0.16 -2.46 -1.69
CA GLY A 65 -0.81 -2.36 -0.59
C GLY A 65 -1.93 -3.38 -0.72
N TYR A 66 -2.45 -3.55 -1.93
CA TYR A 66 -3.46 -4.55 -2.28
C TYR A 66 -2.94 -5.97 -2.01
N THR A 67 -1.76 -6.33 -2.52
CA THR A 67 -1.17 -7.65 -2.29
C THR A 67 -0.84 -7.90 -0.81
N GLY A 68 -0.31 -6.89 -0.11
CA GLY A 68 -0.05 -6.96 1.33
C GLY A 68 -1.33 -7.18 2.13
N GLY A 69 -2.41 -6.50 1.76
CA GLY A 69 -3.73 -6.74 2.34
C GLY A 69 -4.29 -8.11 1.99
N GLN A 70 -4.04 -8.60 0.77
CA GLN A 70 -4.50 -9.91 0.31
C GLN A 70 -3.86 -11.06 1.10
N ILE A 71 -2.58 -10.95 1.44
CA ILE A 71 -1.87 -11.94 2.26
C ILE A 71 -2.52 -12.09 3.65
N VAL A 72 -3.11 -11.02 4.18
CA VAL A 72 -3.72 -11.00 5.53
C VAL A 72 -5.21 -11.38 5.53
N GLY A 73 -5.97 -10.92 4.55
CA GLY A 73 -7.44 -11.01 4.55
C GLY A 73 -8.07 -11.42 3.23
N GLU A 74 -7.31 -12.09 2.36
CA GLU A 74 -7.74 -12.49 1.01
C GLU A 74 -8.32 -11.30 0.21
N LYS A 75 -9.37 -11.50 -0.59
CA LYS A 75 -9.95 -10.42 -1.41
C LYS A 75 -10.43 -9.23 -0.58
N ARG A 76 -11.01 -9.47 0.60
CA ARG A 76 -11.50 -8.38 1.47
C ARG A 76 -10.35 -7.57 2.04
N GLY A 77 -9.32 -8.26 2.52
CA GLY A 77 -8.08 -7.64 2.98
C GLY A 77 -7.39 -6.85 1.87
N ALA A 78 -7.41 -7.35 0.64
CA ALA A 78 -6.81 -6.68 -0.50
C ALA A 78 -7.47 -5.30 -0.77
N VAL A 79 -8.80 -5.24 -0.76
CA VAL A 79 -9.53 -3.97 -0.92
C VAL A 79 -9.27 -3.03 0.25
N ALA A 80 -9.31 -3.53 1.49
CA ALA A 80 -8.98 -2.73 2.67
C ALA A 80 -7.54 -2.17 2.63
N GLY A 81 -6.59 -2.99 2.19
CA GLY A 81 -5.20 -2.62 2.00
C GLY A 81 -5.04 -1.52 0.96
N ALA A 82 -5.70 -1.63 -0.19
CA ALA A 82 -5.69 -0.59 -1.22
C ALA A 82 -6.28 0.74 -0.71
N ILE A 83 -7.40 0.70 0.04
CA ILE A 83 -8.02 1.89 0.62
C ILE A 83 -7.05 2.58 1.60
N GLY A 84 -6.45 1.83 2.53
CA GLY A 84 -5.49 2.38 3.48
C GLY A 84 -4.23 2.94 2.80
N THR A 85 -3.72 2.25 1.78
CA THR A 85 -2.59 2.71 0.97
C THR A 85 -2.90 4.01 0.23
N MET A 86 -4.14 4.23 -0.23
CA MET A 86 -4.52 5.49 -0.86
C MET A 86 -4.34 6.67 0.09
N GLY A 87 -4.74 6.54 1.36
CA GLY A 87 -4.55 7.59 2.37
C GLY A 87 -3.08 7.96 2.55
N VAL A 88 -2.18 6.96 2.53
CA VAL A 88 -0.73 7.19 2.59
C VAL A 88 -0.21 7.92 1.36
N ILE A 89 -0.66 7.53 0.17
CA ILE A 89 -0.18 8.13 -1.09
C ILE A 89 -0.59 9.60 -1.17
N VAL A 90 -1.84 9.96 -0.79
CA VAL A 90 -2.27 11.36 -0.81
C VAL A 90 -1.60 12.18 0.30
N GLY A 91 -1.21 11.53 1.40
CA GLY A 91 -0.55 12.19 2.53
C GLY A 91 0.92 12.58 2.29
N ALA A 92 1.52 12.24 1.14
CA ALA A 92 2.92 12.54 0.84
C ALA A 92 3.16 12.88 -0.64
N ASP A 93 4.11 13.78 -0.90
CA ASP A 93 4.50 14.16 -2.26
C ASP A 93 5.52 13.20 -2.93
N ILE A 94 5.81 12.07 -2.27
CA ILE A 94 6.78 11.07 -2.75
C ILE A 94 6.11 9.70 -2.92
N PRO A 95 6.59 8.84 -3.84
CA PRO A 95 6.06 7.49 -3.99
C PRO A 95 6.14 6.65 -2.70
N MET A 96 4.99 6.25 -2.15
CA MET A 96 4.89 5.63 -0.81
C MET A 96 4.96 4.09 -0.82
N PHE A 97 6.02 3.52 -1.39
CA PHE A 97 6.24 2.06 -1.41
C PHE A 97 6.27 1.44 -0.01
N VAL A 98 7.09 1.98 0.90
CA VAL A 98 7.21 1.47 2.28
C VAL A 98 5.91 1.69 3.06
N GLY A 99 5.28 2.85 2.87
CA GLY A 99 3.99 3.13 3.49
C GLY A 99 2.90 2.16 3.03
N ALA A 100 2.88 1.78 1.76
CA ALA A 100 1.99 0.74 1.24
C ALA A 100 2.26 -0.64 1.85
N MET A 101 3.53 -1.03 2.00
CA MET A 101 3.91 -2.30 2.64
C MET A 101 3.49 -2.40 4.10
N ILE A 102 3.37 -1.26 4.79
CA ILE A 102 2.92 -1.21 6.19
C ILE A 102 1.40 -1.13 6.25
N MET A 103 0.79 -0.15 5.57
CA MET A 103 -0.64 0.12 5.67
C MET A 103 -1.50 -0.94 4.97
N GLY A 104 -1.00 -1.60 3.93
CA GLY A 104 -1.74 -2.67 3.24
C GLY A 104 -2.14 -3.81 4.19
N PRO A 105 -1.17 -4.52 4.78
CA PRO A 105 -1.42 -5.58 5.77
C PRO A 105 -2.13 -5.08 7.03
N LEU A 106 -1.78 -3.89 7.53
CA LEU A 106 -2.40 -3.33 8.73
C LEU A 106 -3.89 -3.08 8.52
N SER A 107 -4.26 -2.48 7.39
CA SER A 107 -5.66 -2.17 7.09
C SER A 107 -6.49 -3.44 6.92
N ALA A 108 -5.93 -4.44 6.24
CA ALA A 108 -6.54 -5.75 6.12
C ALA A 108 -6.72 -6.44 7.48
N TRP A 109 -5.69 -6.39 8.34
CA TRP A 109 -5.77 -6.98 9.67
C TRP A 109 -6.89 -6.36 10.49
N ILE A 110 -7.01 -5.02 10.51
CA ILE A 110 -8.05 -4.33 11.26
C ILE A 110 -9.45 -4.70 10.74
N VAL A 111 -9.67 -4.69 9.42
CA VAL A 111 -10.96 -5.08 8.83
C VAL A 111 -11.31 -6.53 9.16
N VAL A 112 -10.37 -7.47 9.03
CA VAL A 112 -10.60 -8.89 9.36
C VAL A 112 -10.96 -9.07 10.83
N GLN A 113 -10.32 -8.32 11.75
CA GLN A 113 -10.66 -8.39 13.18
C GLN A 113 -12.05 -7.81 13.47
N VAL A 114 -12.42 -6.71 12.81
CA VAL A 114 -13.76 -6.12 12.95
C VAL A 114 -14.82 -7.09 12.43
N ASP A 115 -14.62 -7.64 11.25
CA ASP A 115 -15.57 -8.59 10.63
C ASP A 115 -15.80 -9.81 11.53
N LYS A 116 -14.74 -10.41 12.09
CA LYS A 116 -14.85 -11.54 13.03
C LYS A 116 -15.69 -11.23 14.27
N ARG A 117 -15.64 -9.99 14.77
CA ARG A 117 -16.44 -9.57 15.94
C ARG A 117 -17.91 -9.35 15.60
N ILE A 118 -18.20 -8.91 14.37
CA ILE A 118 -19.57 -8.60 13.95
C ILE A 118 -20.27 -9.84 13.40
N GLN A 119 -19.56 -10.82 12.85
CA GLN A 119 -20.11 -11.98 12.13
C GLN A 119 -21.24 -12.70 12.88
N HIS A 120 -21.10 -12.94 14.18
CA HIS A 120 -22.11 -13.64 15.00
C HIS A 120 -23.40 -12.83 15.25
N ARG A 121 -23.41 -11.55 14.88
CA ARG A 121 -24.56 -10.64 15.02
C ARG A 121 -25.29 -10.43 13.71
N ILE A 122 -24.81 -10.99 12.59
CA ILE A 122 -25.37 -10.73 11.27
C ILE A 122 -26.51 -11.72 10.99
N PRO A 123 -27.71 -11.24 10.65
CA PRO A 123 -28.79 -12.12 10.19
C PRO A 123 -28.39 -12.82 8.88
N SER A 124 -28.83 -14.07 8.72
CA SER A 124 -28.61 -14.81 7.48
C SER A 124 -29.22 -14.05 6.28
N GLY A 125 -28.51 -14.02 5.16
CA GLY A 125 -28.89 -13.25 3.96
C GLY A 125 -28.44 -11.79 3.94
N PHE A 126 -28.02 -11.20 5.07
CA PHE A 126 -27.48 -9.83 5.13
C PHE A 126 -25.94 -9.76 5.18
N GLU A 127 -25.27 -10.92 5.20
CA GLU A 127 -23.81 -11.03 5.35
C GLU A 127 -23.03 -10.17 4.36
N MET A 128 -23.32 -10.26 3.07
CA MET A 128 -22.59 -9.47 2.06
C MET A 128 -22.80 -7.96 2.24
N VAL A 129 -24.01 -7.53 2.60
CA VAL A 129 -24.32 -6.12 2.82
C VAL A 129 -23.55 -5.59 4.03
N VAL A 130 -23.69 -6.25 5.19
CA VAL A 130 -23.03 -5.82 6.43
C VAL A 130 -21.51 -5.88 6.27
N ASN A 131 -20.98 -6.92 5.63
CA ASN A 131 -19.56 -7.05 5.39
C ASN A 131 -19.05 -5.93 4.45
N ASN A 132 -19.76 -5.57 3.39
CA ASN A 132 -19.33 -4.47 2.51
C ASN A 132 -19.39 -3.11 3.22
N PHE A 133 -20.44 -2.85 4.03
CA PHE A 133 -20.52 -1.63 4.84
C PHE A 133 -19.44 -1.57 5.92
N SER A 134 -19.17 -2.69 6.61
CA SER A 134 -18.06 -2.81 7.57
C SER A 134 -16.73 -2.42 6.94
N LEU A 135 -16.41 -3.03 5.78
CA LEU A 135 -15.19 -2.72 5.04
C LEU A 135 -15.15 -1.25 4.62
N GLY A 136 -16.26 -0.70 4.13
CA GLY A 136 -16.35 0.69 3.71
C GLY A 136 -16.10 1.68 4.85
N ILE A 137 -16.75 1.49 6.00
CA ILE A 137 -16.61 2.37 7.16
C ILE A 137 -15.22 2.26 7.76
N VAL A 138 -14.75 1.04 8.04
CA VAL A 138 -13.43 0.81 8.64
C VAL A 138 -12.33 1.25 7.67
N GLY A 139 -12.45 0.92 6.39
CA GLY A 139 -11.52 1.36 5.35
C GLY A 139 -11.45 2.88 5.23
N MET A 140 -12.59 3.57 5.24
CA MET A 140 -12.63 5.04 5.25
C MET A 140 -11.86 5.62 6.45
N LEU A 141 -12.13 5.11 7.67
CA LEU A 141 -11.44 5.58 8.88
C LEU A 141 -9.93 5.35 8.80
N LEU A 142 -9.50 4.21 8.27
CA LEU A 142 -8.09 3.88 8.08
C LEU A 142 -7.41 4.75 7.02
N CYS A 143 -8.12 5.07 5.94
CA CYS A 143 -7.63 5.96 4.90
C CYS A 143 -7.39 7.37 5.45
N LEU A 144 -8.38 7.93 6.15
CA LEU A 144 -8.26 9.25 6.79
C LEU A 144 -7.14 9.27 7.83
N PHE A 145 -7.06 8.23 8.67
CA PHE A 145 -5.99 8.08 9.64
C PHE A 145 -4.60 8.00 8.99
N ALA A 146 -4.47 7.23 7.90
CA ALA A 146 -3.21 7.12 7.17
C ALA A 146 -2.78 8.47 6.58
N TYR A 147 -3.71 9.21 6.00
CA TYR A 147 -3.46 10.55 5.47
C TYR A 147 -2.94 11.51 6.56
N GLU A 148 -3.65 11.60 7.68
CA GLU A 148 -3.31 12.51 8.78
C GLU A 148 -1.95 12.22 9.43
N ILE A 149 -1.54 10.94 9.50
CA ILE A 149 -0.27 10.56 10.12
C ILE A 149 0.92 10.73 9.19
N VAL A 150 0.73 10.51 7.89
CA VAL A 150 1.85 10.46 6.94
C VAL A 150 2.47 11.84 6.73
N GLY A 151 1.67 12.90 6.59
CA GLY A 151 2.19 14.26 6.40
C GLY A 151 3.18 14.71 7.50
N PRO A 152 2.81 14.63 8.79
CA PRO A 152 3.72 14.91 9.90
C PRO A 152 4.93 13.98 9.94
N SER A 153 4.74 12.69 9.65
CA SER A 153 5.83 11.70 9.68
C SER A 153 6.89 11.96 8.62
N VAL A 154 6.49 12.31 7.40
CA VAL A 154 7.40 12.65 6.30
C VAL A 154 8.16 13.93 6.62
N THR A 155 7.47 14.94 7.16
CA THR A 155 8.11 16.20 7.57
C THR A 155 9.13 15.99 8.68
N ALA A 156 8.80 15.19 9.70
CA ALA A 156 9.71 14.86 10.79
C ALA A 156 10.94 14.08 10.30
N ALA A 157 10.75 13.12 9.39
CA ALA A 157 11.86 12.38 8.79
C ALA A 157 12.80 13.30 8.00
N ASN A 158 12.25 14.22 7.21
CA ASN A 158 13.04 15.21 6.47
C ASN A 158 13.84 16.14 7.40
N LEU A 159 13.23 16.59 8.50
CA LEU A 159 13.92 17.42 9.51
C LEU A 159 15.05 16.65 10.21
N PHE A 160 14.81 15.39 10.57
CA PHE A 160 15.83 14.54 11.19
C PHE A 160 17.03 14.35 10.26
N VAL A 161 16.79 14.06 8.98
CA VAL A 161 17.88 13.92 7.99
C VAL A 161 18.65 15.22 7.83
N LYS A 162 17.97 16.37 7.75
CA LYS A 162 18.65 17.68 7.71
C LYS A 162 19.56 17.90 8.92
N SER A 163 19.06 17.61 10.13
CA SER A 163 19.84 17.78 11.37
C SER A 163 21.00 16.80 11.56
N GLY A 164 21.08 15.74 10.76
CA GLY A 164 22.19 14.78 10.79
C GLY A 164 23.22 14.99 9.67
N ILE A 165 22.91 15.86 8.70
CA ILE A 165 23.81 16.25 7.61
C ILE A 165 24.50 17.59 7.94
N GLU A 166 23.81 18.48 8.66
CA GLU A 166 24.41 19.63 9.36
C GLU A 166 25.09 19.21 10.67
#